data_AF-A0A2V8K4T5-F1
#
_entry.id   AF-A0A2V8K4T5-F1
#
_cell.length_a   1.000
_cell.length_b   1.000
_cell.length_c   1.000
_cell.angle_alpha   90.00
_cell.angle_beta   90.00
_cell.angle_gamma   90.00
#
_symmetry.space_group_name_H-M   'P 1'
#
loop_
_entity.id
_entity.type
_entity.pdbx_description
1 polymer ?
#
loop_
_entity_poly.entity_id
_entity_poly.type
_entity_poly.pdbx_seq_one_letter_code
_entity_poly.pdbx_strand_id
1 'polypeptide(L)'
;MINHDELRELAARASTIRERLGGDYEPGEPAGEIERVRARDRLAAWRQSVTAGNYALFAGWLAHQGLDEADAVAILGRVRLKTGKALPQWATACAWAMPAMGSTTDVLLPEHGESDNDKHVPFEQLLWPVVQDSWSKLKLAVGNLLLQRWSRPACVDLQRGLLRRLSIALAWPLYTDFNLFRHFWRYARGNLNWVLLSPDSATIYESFLAEWRNGRWREFFLEKPVAARLLGTIVSSWLDTTAELLQRLHRDADRLGNVFGGGRKPGRVTSILTDRSDPHGRGRTVAILHFSNGLTLVYKPKDLGVDAAWEGLMQWMEWRGAPVALQTPAVLPCDGYGWTTHVVANPCAPASNSALFYRRAGSLLAVLHLLRGDDFHSDNVITSMDSPVPIDFETLLHPVMNARLADHHSDPAIAAAIELIGSSVSGTHYLPQVRRWPNGRIQAFGGIEAGFRP
;
A
#
# COMPACT_ATOMS: atom_id res chain seq x y z
N MET A 1 9.78 -0.60 29.83
CA MET A 1 10.67 -0.80 28.67
C MET A 1 10.61 -2.27 28.28
N ILE A 2 10.47 -2.60 27.00
CA ILE A 2 10.55 -4.00 26.54
C ILE A 2 12.04 -4.35 26.41
N ASN A 3 12.49 -5.42 27.06
CA ASN A 3 13.89 -5.81 27.04
C ASN A 3 14.24 -6.58 25.75
N HIS A 4 15.53 -6.91 25.56
CA HIS A 4 16.00 -7.58 24.35
C HIS A 4 15.36 -8.96 24.13
N ASP A 5 15.21 -9.76 25.19
CA ASP A 5 14.65 -11.11 25.10
C ASP A 5 13.16 -11.07 24.75
N GLU A 6 12.43 -10.12 25.32
CA GLU A 6 11.03 -9.88 24.99
C GLU A 6 10.86 -9.43 23.53
N LEU A 7 11.77 -8.61 22.99
CA LEU A 7 11.75 -8.25 21.57
C LEU A 7 12.01 -9.46 20.67
N ARG A 8 12.89 -10.38 21.09
CA ARG A 8 13.13 -11.65 20.36
C ARG A 8 11.90 -12.55 20.39
N GLU A 9 11.22 -12.64 21.52
CA GLU A 9 9.97 -13.41 21.64
C GLU A 9 8.85 -12.77 20.80
N LEU A 10 8.70 -11.44 20.85
CA LEU A 10 7.77 -10.70 20.02
C LEU A 10 8.03 -10.95 18.52
N ALA A 11 9.31 -10.89 18.10
CA ALA A 11 9.72 -11.19 16.72
C ALA A 11 9.39 -12.62 16.30
N ALA A 12 9.54 -13.59 17.22
CA ALA A 12 9.17 -14.98 16.96
C ALA A 12 7.65 -15.15 16.85
N ARG A 13 6.87 -14.58 17.77
CA ARG A 13 5.41 -14.67 17.78
C ARG A 13 4.74 -13.94 16.61
N ALA A 14 5.39 -12.89 16.09
CA ALA A 14 4.92 -12.14 14.92
C ALA A 14 5.53 -12.61 13.58
N SER A 15 6.39 -13.63 13.59
CA SER A 15 6.99 -14.14 12.35
C SER A 15 5.95 -14.78 11.43
N THR A 16 6.07 -14.47 10.14
CA THR A 16 5.24 -15.04 9.07
C THR A 16 5.67 -16.46 8.73
N ILE A 17 4.80 -17.24 8.09
CA ILE A 17 5.15 -18.59 7.64
C ILE A 17 6.40 -18.56 6.73
N ARG A 18 6.47 -17.59 5.81
CA ARG A 18 7.63 -17.42 4.91
C ARG A 18 8.94 -17.18 5.66
N GLU A 19 8.92 -16.36 6.71
CA GLU A 19 10.12 -16.12 7.53
C GLU A 19 10.53 -17.36 8.33
N ARG A 20 9.56 -18.12 8.85
CA ARG A 20 9.83 -19.37 9.57
C ARG A 20 10.47 -20.42 8.65
N LEU A 21 10.01 -20.49 7.41
CA LEU A 21 10.61 -21.33 6.36
C LEU A 21 11.97 -20.82 5.87
N GLY A 22 12.26 -19.52 6.02
CA GLY A 22 13.53 -18.91 5.63
C GLY A 22 14.73 -19.32 6.49
N GLY A 23 14.53 -20.12 7.54
CA GLY A 23 15.61 -20.76 8.31
C GLY A 23 16.20 -19.92 9.45
N ASP A 24 15.74 -18.69 9.67
CA ASP A 24 16.17 -17.84 10.80
C ASP A 24 15.46 -18.18 12.11
N TYR A 25 14.30 -18.84 12.02
CA TYR A 25 13.54 -19.32 13.16
C TYR A 25 13.66 -20.84 13.27
N GLU A 26 13.47 -21.34 14.49
CA GLU A 26 13.40 -22.77 14.76
C GLU A 26 12.26 -23.06 15.74
N PRO A 27 11.71 -24.29 15.73
CA PRO A 27 10.75 -24.73 16.73
C PRO A 27 11.31 -24.51 18.15
N GLY A 28 10.48 -23.97 19.03
CA GLY A 28 10.78 -23.87 20.45
C GLY A 28 10.63 -25.22 21.15
N GLU A 29 10.88 -25.26 22.46
CA GLU A 29 10.64 -26.45 23.27
C GLU A 29 9.21 -26.98 23.08
N PRO A 30 9.03 -28.32 23.07
CA PRO A 30 7.74 -28.95 22.79
C PRO A 30 6.69 -28.44 23.76
N ALA A 31 5.78 -27.64 23.23
CA ALA A 31 4.71 -27.06 24.01
C ALA A 31 3.67 -28.14 24.37
N GLY A 32 2.99 -27.93 25.49
CA GLY A 32 1.94 -28.83 25.98
C GLY A 32 0.81 -29.03 24.96
N GLU A 33 -0.14 -29.91 25.29
CA GLU A 33 -1.25 -30.32 24.42
C GLU A 33 -1.98 -29.15 23.73
N ILE A 34 -2.21 -28.04 24.45
CA ILE A 34 -2.89 -26.84 23.94
C ILE A 34 -2.20 -26.25 22.70
N GLU A 35 -0.87 -26.15 22.69
CA GLU A 35 -0.17 -25.53 21.56
C GLU A 35 -0.12 -26.48 20.35
N ARG A 36 -0.08 -27.80 20.60
CA ARG A 36 -0.20 -28.80 19.52
C ARG A 36 -1.55 -28.72 18.83
N VAL A 37 -2.63 -28.52 19.60
CA VAL A 37 -3.97 -28.26 19.04
C VAL A 37 -3.96 -26.98 18.21
N ARG A 38 -3.44 -25.87 18.76
CA ARG A 38 -3.35 -24.59 18.03
C ARG A 38 -2.54 -24.67 16.74
N ALA A 39 -1.44 -25.41 16.72
CA ALA A 39 -0.62 -25.60 15.52
C ALA A 39 -1.41 -26.34 14.42
N ARG A 40 -2.22 -27.34 14.80
CA ARG A 40 -3.12 -28.05 13.86
C ARG A 40 -4.26 -27.16 13.36
N ASP A 41 -4.83 -26.32 14.20
CA ASP A 41 -5.86 -25.35 13.78
C ASP A 41 -5.28 -24.35 12.76
N ARG A 42 -4.05 -23.87 13.00
CA ARG A 42 -3.32 -23.02 12.05
C ARG A 42 -3.04 -23.74 10.73
N LEU A 43 -2.69 -25.03 10.77
CA LEU A 43 -2.48 -25.85 9.57
C LEU A 43 -3.76 -25.98 8.76
N ALA A 44 -4.90 -26.24 9.42
CA ALA A 44 -6.19 -26.32 8.77
C ALA A 44 -6.57 -24.99 8.10
N ALA A 45 -6.35 -23.85 8.77
CA ALA A 45 -6.56 -22.52 8.20
C ALA A 45 -5.63 -22.23 7.01
N TRP A 46 -4.37 -22.67 7.09
CA TRP A 46 -3.41 -22.52 6.00
C TRP A 46 -3.81 -23.33 4.78
N ARG A 47 -4.20 -24.60 4.97
CA ARG A 47 -4.75 -25.45 3.91
C ARG A 47 -6.00 -24.84 3.28
N GLN A 48 -6.91 -24.31 4.10
CA GLN A 48 -8.10 -23.62 3.60
C GLN A 48 -7.74 -22.43 2.70
N SER A 49 -6.69 -21.69 3.06
CA SER A 49 -6.26 -20.50 2.33
C SER A 49 -5.55 -20.83 1.01
N VAL A 50 -4.75 -21.91 0.96
CA VAL A 50 -3.91 -22.23 -0.21
C VAL A 50 -4.65 -23.12 -1.22
N THR A 51 -5.44 -24.08 -0.75
CA THR A 51 -6.03 -25.12 -1.62
C THR A 51 -7.54 -25.30 -1.38
N ALA A 52 -8.19 -24.29 -0.80
CA ALA A 52 -9.62 -24.36 -0.43
C ALA A 52 -9.96 -25.59 0.42
N GLY A 53 -9.00 -26.09 1.20
CA GLY A 53 -9.19 -27.25 2.08
C GLY A 53 -8.79 -28.59 1.45
N ASN A 54 -8.43 -28.64 0.16
CA ASN A 54 -8.05 -29.88 -0.52
C ASN A 54 -6.71 -30.41 0.00
N TYR A 55 -6.76 -31.59 0.63
CA TYR A 55 -5.61 -32.25 1.24
C TYR A 55 -4.54 -32.68 0.24
N ALA A 56 -4.93 -33.31 -0.87
CA ALA A 56 -3.96 -33.83 -1.85
C ALA A 56 -3.19 -32.70 -2.55
N LEU A 57 -3.89 -31.63 -2.94
CA LEU A 57 -3.26 -30.43 -3.49
C LEU A 57 -2.33 -29.76 -2.48
N PHE A 58 -2.74 -29.72 -1.21
CA PHE A 58 -1.92 -29.09 -0.16
C PHE A 58 -0.67 -29.89 0.16
N ALA A 59 -0.77 -31.22 0.22
CA ALA A 59 0.38 -32.10 0.38
C ALA A 59 1.37 -31.96 -0.79
N GLY A 60 0.85 -31.91 -2.03
CA GLY A 60 1.69 -31.63 -3.21
C GLY A 60 2.35 -30.25 -3.15
N TRP A 61 1.62 -29.23 -2.69
CA TRP A 61 2.15 -27.89 -2.49
C TRP A 61 3.26 -27.85 -1.42
N LEU A 62 3.08 -28.52 -0.27
CA LEU A 62 4.11 -28.66 0.77
C LEU A 62 5.34 -29.40 0.25
N ALA A 63 5.15 -30.50 -0.47
CA ALA A 63 6.25 -31.26 -1.05
C ALA A 63 7.07 -30.42 -2.06
N HIS A 64 6.43 -29.54 -2.82
CA HIS A 64 7.13 -28.60 -3.71
C HIS A 64 8.00 -27.59 -2.95
N GLN A 65 7.66 -27.30 -1.68
CA GLN A 65 8.47 -26.50 -0.77
C GLN A 65 9.50 -27.33 0.01
N GLY A 66 9.57 -28.66 -0.24
CA GLY A 66 10.44 -29.58 0.49
C GLY A 66 9.99 -29.87 1.92
N LEU A 67 8.69 -29.80 2.20
CA LEU A 67 8.10 -29.99 3.53
C LEU A 67 7.12 -31.15 3.52
N ASP A 68 7.00 -31.82 4.67
CA ASP A 68 5.84 -32.65 4.98
C ASP A 68 4.87 -31.96 5.98
N GLU A 69 3.80 -32.65 6.36
CA GLU A 69 2.82 -32.12 7.32
C GLU A 69 3.41 -31.95 8.73
N ALA A 70 4.36 -32.81 9.14
CA ALA A 70 5.00 -32.71 10.43
C ALA A 70 5.91 -31.48 10.51
N ASP A 71 6.68 -31.21 9.45
CA ASP A 71 7.48 -29.98 9.30
C ASP A 71 6.58 -28.75 9.36
N ALA A 72 5.45 -28.77 8.65
CA ALA A 72 4.47 -27.68 8.65
C ALA A 72 3.88 -27.43 10.04
N VAL A 73 3.53 -28.49 10.79
CA VAL A 73 3.02 -28.34 12.17
C VAL A 73 4.11 -27.77 13.09
N ALA A 74 5.36 -28.22 12.95
CA ALA A 74 6.47 -27.75 13.78
C ALA A 74 6.71 -26.25 13.64
N ILE A 75 6.67 -25.72 12.41
CA ILE A 75 6.83 -24.28 12.16
C ILE A 75 5.59 -23.45 12.52
N LEU A 76 4.39 -24.05 12.52
CA LEU A 76 3.15 -23.36 12.89
C LEU A 76 2.93 -23.32 14.42
N GLY A 77 3.69 -24.10 15.19
CA GLY A 77 3.72 -24.05 16.65
C GLY A 77 4.49 -22.85 17.21
N ARG A 78 4.96 -23.00 18.46
CA ARG A 78 5.85 -22.02 19.09
C ARG A 78 7.21 -22.08 18.41
N VAL A 79 7.71 -20.92 18.00
CA VAL A 79 9.04 -20.76 17.41
C VAL A 79 9.87 -19.78 18.21
N ARG A 80 11.19 -19.82 18.02
CA ARG A 80 12.14 -18.82 18.52
C ARG A 80 13.07 -18.39 17.39
N LEU A 81 13.55 -17.15 17.47
CA LEU A 81 14.62 -16.68 16.59
C LEU A 81 15.94 -17.34 17.02
N LYS A 82 16.66 -17.97 16.09
CA LYS A 82 17.90 -18.71 16.37
C LYS A 82 18.94 -17.85 17.08
N THR A 83 19.71 -18.45 17.98
CA THR A 83 20.81 -17.77 18.68
C THR A 83 21.80 -17.19 17.68
N GLY A 84 22.24 -15.94 17.90
CA GLY A 84 23.16 -15.23 17.00
C GLY A 84 22.51 -14.58 15.78
N LYS A 85 21.22 -14.84 15.50
CA LYS A 85 20.49 -14.09 14.46
C LYS A 85 20.08 -12.70 14.95
N ALA A 86 20.32 -11.70 14.09
CA ALA A 86 19.93 -10.32 14.33
C ALA A 86 18.40 -10.19 14.35
N LEU A 87 17.91 -9.21 15.11
CA LEU A 87 16.48 -8.86 15.07
C LEU A 87 16.12 -8.33 13.68
N PRO A 88 14.92 -8.65 13.17
CA PRO A 88 14.42 -8.01 11.96
C PRO A 88 14.39 -6.48 12.11
N GLN A 89 14.64 -5.75 11.01
CA GLN A 89 14.64 -4.27 11.00
C GLN A 89 13.36 -3.69 11.62
N TRP A 90 12.20 -4.30 11.34
CA TRP A 90 10.93 -3.87 11.91
C TRP A 90 10.91 -3.99 13.44
N ALA A 91 11.57 -4.99 14.03
CA ALA A 91 11.59 -5.19 15.49
C ALA A 91 12.45 -4.12 16.17
N THR A 92 13.57 -3.71 15.55
CA THR A 92 14.37 -2.56 15.99
C THR A 92 13.60 -1.25 15.91
N ALA A 93 12.82 -1.04 14.84
CA ALA A 93 11.94 0.13 14.73
C ALA A 93 10.83 0.11 15.78
N CYS A 94 10.23 -1.06 16.00
CA CYS A 94 9.17 -1.27 16.97
C CYS A 94 9.62 -0.96 18.40
N ALA A 95 10.87 -1.33 18.76
CA ALA A 95 11.42 -1.15 20.11
C ALA A 95 11.34 0.29 20.65
N TRP A 96 11.51 1.28 19.79
CA TRP A 96 11.34 2.69 20.16
C TRP A 96 9.96 3.24 19.81
N ALA A 97 9.29 2.72 18.77
CA ALA A 97 7.97 3.21 18.37
C ALA A 97 6.86 2.86 19.38
N MET A 98 6.91 1.66 19.98
CA MET A 98 5.91 1.25 20.99
C MET A 98 5.86 2.18 22.21
N PRO A 99 6.98 2.47 22.91
CA PRO A 99 6.94 3.39 24.05
C PRO A 99 6.59 4.82 23.66
N ALA A 100 6.86 5.26 22.42
CA ALA A 100 6.44 6.58 21.94
C ALA A 100 4.91 6.73 21.94
N MET A 101 4.14 5.66 21.67
CA MET A 101 2.66 5.70 21.77
C MET A 101 2.14 5.97 23.18
N GLY A 102 2.96 5.69 24.21
CA GLY A 102 2.67 6.02 25.61
C GLY A 102 3.35 7.31 26.07
N SER A 103 3.83 8.16 25.16
CA SER A 103 4.51 9.40 25.54
C SER A 103 3.55 10.35 26.27
N THR A 104 4.04 10.94 27.36
CA THR A 104 3.38 12.01 28.11
C THR A 104 3.68 13.40 27.55
N THR A 105 4.47 13.49 26.48
CA THR A 105 4.78 14.78 25.87
C THR A 105 3.53 15.29 25.16
N ASP A 106 3.03 16.44 25.59
CA ASP A 106 1.97 17.17 24.89
C ASP A 106 2.52 17.69 23.56
N VAL A 107 2.35 16.88 22.52
CA VAL A 107 2.65 17.27 21.15
C VAL A 107 1.40 17.89 20.56
N LEU A 108 1.51 19.14 20.08
CA LEU A 108 0.46 19.74 19.29
C LEU A 108 0.16 18.84 18.08
N LEU A 109 -1.11 18.43 17.96
CA LEU A 109 -1.58 17.71 16.80
C LEU A 109 -1.35 18.55 15.53
N PRO A 110 -1.11 17.91 14.37
CA PRO A 110 -0.86 18.66 13.15
C PRO A 110 -2.08 19.52 12.81
N GLU A 111 -1.85 20.71 12.24
CA GLU A 111 -2.93 21.49 11.63
C GLU A 111 -3.72 20.60 10.64
N HIS A 112 -5.04 20.68 10.70
CA HIS A 112 -5.92 19.87 9.85
C HIS A 112 -5.64 20.17 8.37
N GLY A 113 -5.54 19.14 7.54
CA GLY A 113 -5.43 19.32 6.10
C GLY A 113 -6.73 19.92 5.51
N GLU A 114 -6.66 20.43 4.28
CA GLU A 114 -7.79 21.11 3.64
C GLU A 114 -8.97 20.16 3.29
N SER A 115 -8.76 18.84 3.27
CA SER A 115 -9.79 17.85 2.94
C SER A 115 -10.58 17.34 4.17
N ASP A 116 -11.86 16.96 4.01
CA ASP A 116 -12.67 16.40 5.11
C ASP A 116 -12.09 15.08 5.67
N ASN A 117 -11.44 14.26 4.83
CA ASN A 117 -10.73 13.06 5.25
C ASN A 117 -9.43 13.36 6.02
N ASP A 118 -8.98 14.62 6.05
CA ASP A 118 -7.83 15.09 6.81
C ASP A 118 -8.21 15.75 8.14
N LYS A 119 -9.49 15.86 8.48
CA LYS A 119 -9.89 16.54 9.72
C LYS A 119 -9.68 15.67 10.96
N HIS A 120 -9.92 14.37 10.91
CA HIS A 120 -9.74 13.49 12.09
C HIS A 120 -9.19 12.12 11.72
N VAL A 121 -7.99 11.79 12.20
CA VAL A 121 -7.42 10.45 12.04
C VAL A 121 -7.66 9.64 13.33
N PRO A 122 -8.31 8.45 13.26
CA PRO A 122 -8.55 7.64 14.45
C PRO A 122 -7.26 7.33 15.22
N PHE A 123 -7.32 7.48 16.54
CA PHE A 123 -6.19 7.26 17.45
C PHE A 123 -4.97 8.17 17.22
N GLU A 124 -5.14 9.32 16.59
CA GLU A 124 -4.02 10.24 16.29
C GLU A 124 -3.24 10.67 17.54
N GLN A 125 -3.88 10.81 18.69
CA GLN A 125 -3.21 11.16 19.95
C GLN A 125 -2.20 10.08 20.39
N LEU A 126 -2.45 8.80 20.10
CA LEU A 126 -1.51 7.71 20.37
C LEU A 126 -0.45 7.57 19.28
N LEU A 127 -0.81 7.84 18.02
CA LEU A 127 0.04 7.58 16.87
C LEU A 127 0.98 8.74 16.52
N TRP A 128 0.58 9.98 16.81
CA TRP A 128 1.34 11.18 16.47
C TRP A 128 2.72 11.25 17.12
N PRO A 129 2.92 10.86 18.39
CA PRO A 129 4.27 10.78 18.97
C PRO A 129 5.22 9.88 18.16
N VAL A 130 4.73 8.76 17.63
CA VAL A 130 5.53 7.86 16.77
C VAL A 130 5.91 8.58 15.48
N VAL A 131 5.01 9.36 14.90
CA VAL A 131 5.26 10.14 13.68
C VAL A 131 6.32 11.22 13.93
N GLN A 132 6.26 11.93 15.06
CA GLN A 132 7.27 12.93 15.42
C GLN A 132 8.65 12.33 15.63
N ASP A 133 8.73 11.20 16.32
CA ASP A 133 9.99 10.48 16.52
C ASP A 133 10.54 9.97 15.19
N SER A 134 9.67 9.43 14.33
CA SER A 134 10.03 9.01 12.97
C SER A 134 10.58 10.18 12.16
N TRP A 135 9.90 11.33 12.17
CA TRP A 135 10.33 12.53 11.48
C TRP A 135 11.68 13.05 12.00
N SER A 136 11.88 13.04 13.32
CA SER A 136 13.14 13.45 13.94
C SER A 136 14.31 12.54 13.53
N LYS A 137 14.08 11.21 13.50
CA LYS A 137 15.07 10.24 13.01
C LYS A 137 15.36 10.43 11.52
N LEU A 138 14.34 10.67 10.69
CA LEU A 138 14.51 10.95 9.28
C LEU A 138 15.37 12.19 9.07
N LYS A 139 15.05 13.32 9.73
CA LYS A 139 15.80 14.58 9.64
C LYS A 139 17.29 14.38 9.96
N LEU A 140 17.60 13.62 11.01
CA LEU A 140 18.97 13.29 11.38
C LEU A 140 19.68 12.46 10.30
N ALA A 141 18.98 11.50 9.69
CA ALA A 141 19.54 10.63 8.66
C ALA A 141 19.78 11.33 7.31
N VAL A 142 18.87 12.22 6.88
CA VAL A 142 18.95 12.87 5.56
C VAL A 142 19.70 14.21 5.57
N GLY A 143 19.84 14.83 6.74
CA GLY A 143 20.44 16.16 6.90
C GLY A 143 19.60 17.31 6.34
N ASN A 144 19.99 18.54 6.68
CA ASN A 144 19.22 19.74 6.35
C ASN A 144 19.20 20.08 4.85
N LEU A 145 20.25 19.69 4.10
CA LEU A 145 20.40 20.02 2.69
C LEU A 145 19.23 19.46 1.84
N LEU A 146 18.82 18.23 2.10
CA LEU A 146 17.73 17.60 1.34
C LEU A 146 16.38 18.26 1.67
N LEU A 147 16.17 18.65 2.92
CA LEU A 147 14.93 19.25 3.40
C LEU A 147 14.75 20.71 2.96
N GLN A 148 15.82 21.44 2.61
CA GLN A 148 15.71 22.80 2.06
C GLN A 148 14.89 22.86 0.76
N ARG A 149 14.74 21.73 0.06
CA ARG A 149 13.91 21.61 -1.14
C ARG A 149 12.42 21.42 -0.83
N TRP A 150 12.03 21.34 0.43
CA TRP A 150 10.66 21.04 0.85
C TRP A 150 10.12 22.18 1.70
N SER A 151 8.88 22.57 1.43
CA SER A 151 8.15 23.51 2.28
C SER A 151 7.78 22.84 3.61
N ARG A 152 7.42 23.65 4.60
CA ARG A 152 6.85 23.12 5.85
C ARG A 152 5.56 22.32 5.59
N PRO A 153 4.59 22.78 4.78
CA PRO A 153 3.42 21.98 4.42
C PRO A 153 3.76 20.62 3.79
N ALA A 154 4.68 20.56 2.83
CA ALA A 154 5.06 19.29 2.20
C ALA A 154 5.71 18.30 3.20
N CYS A 155 6.49 18.82 4.16
CA CYS A 155 7.00 18.01 5.26
C CYS A 155 5.89 17.49 6.20
N VAL A 156 4.82 18.27 6.40
CA VAL A 156 3.64 17.85 7.17
C VAL A 156 2.85 16.79 6.41
N ASP A 157 2.71 16.92 5.09
CA ASP A 157 2.04 15.91 4.25
C ASP A 157 2.71 14.53 4.38
N LEU A 158 4.04 14.46 4.38
CA LEU A 158 4.79 13.21 4.61
C LEU A 158 4.49 12.59 5.97
N GLN A 159 4.41 13.40 7.02
CA GLN A 159 4.08 12.97 8.39
C GLN A 159 2.63 12.48 8.48
N ARG A 160 1.69 13.19 7.85
CA ARG A 160 0.28 12.80 7.78
C ARG A 160 0.08 11.51 6.99
N GLY A 161 0.86 11.28 5.93
CA GLY A 161 0.90 9.99 5.22
C GLY A 161 1.26 8.83 6.16
N LEU A 162 2.31 8.97 6.97
CA LEU A 162 2.66 7.97 7.98
C LEU A 162 1.53 7.76 9.00
N LEU A 163 0.95 8.85 9.51
CA LEU A 163 -0.14 8.81 10.48
C LEU A 163 -1.33 8.01 9.94
N ARG A 164 -1.74 8.26 8.68
CA ARG A 164 -2.84 7.53 8.02
C ARG A 164 -2.52 6.05 7.87
N ARG A 165 -1.32 5.70 7.38
CA ARG A 165 -0.89 4.30 7.23
C ARG A 165 -0.93 3.54 8.56
N LEU A 166 -0.43 4.17 9.63
CA LEU A 166 -0.46 3.59 10.98
C LEU A 166 -1.88 3.42 11.50
N SER A 167 -2.73 4.45 11.34
CA SER A 167 -4.12 4.41 11.78
C SER A 167 -4.89 3.31 11.07
N ILE A 168 -4.77 3.18 9.75
CA ILE A 168 -5.42 2.11 8.96
C ILE A 168 -4.95 0.73 9.42
N ALA A 169 -3.63 0.52 9.55
CA ALA A 169 -3.08 -0.80 9.89
C ALA A 169 -3.38 -1.23 11.33
N LEU A 170 -3.51 -0.28 12.25
CA LEU A 170 -3.77 -0.52 13.67
C LEU A 170 -5.23 -0.28 14.06
N ALA A 171 -6.09 0.11 13.12
CA ALA A 171 -7.49 0.45 13.39
C ALA A 171 -8.20 -0.67 14.14
N TRP A 172 -8.16 -1.89 13.61
CA TRP A 172 -8.88 -3.03 14.20
C TRP A 172 -8.35 -3.43 15.58
N PRO A 173 -7.04 -3.65 15.80
CA PRO A 173 -6.54 -4.00 17.13
C PRO A 173 -6.73 -2.88 18.16
N LEU A 174 -6.51 -1.61 17.81
CA LEU A 174 -6.72 -0.47 18.71
C LEU A 174 -8.21 -0.27 19.05
N TYR A 175 -9.09 -0.39 18.06
CA TYR A 175 -10.53 -0.30 18.28
C TYR A 175 -11.05 -1.42 19.16
N THR A 176 -10.51 -2.63 19.01
CA THR A 176 -10.84 -3.77 19.87
C THR A 176 -10.39 -3.52 21.31
N ASP A 177 -9.15 -3.06 21.52
CA ASP A 177 -8.65 -2.73 22.85
C ASP A 177 -9.44 -1.59 23.50
N PHE A 178 -9.74 -0.52 22.74
CA PHE A 178 -10.57 0.58 23.21
C PHE A 178 -11.99 0.13 23.55
N ASN A 179 -12.59 -0.76 22.76
CA ASN A 179 -13.92 -1.29 23.05
C ASN A 179 -13.95 -2.14 24.32
N LEU A 180 -12.94 -2.99 24.53
CA LEU A 180 -12.80 -3.76 25.76
C LEU A 180 -12.61 -2.83 26.96
N PHE A 181 -11.72 -1.85 26.84
CA PHE A 181 -11.51 -0.82 27.87
C PHE A 181 -12.82 -0.09 28.19
N ARG A 182 -13.51 0.43 27.17
CA ARG A 182 -14.80 1.13 27.31
C ARG A 182 -15.84 0.27 27.99
N HIS A 183 -15.89 -1.04 27.69
CA HIS A 183 -16.79 -1.97 28.36
C HIS A 183 -16.43 -2.07 29.85
N PHE A 184 -15.19 -2.44 30.19
CA PHE A 184 -14.78 -2.57 31.60
C PHE A 184 -14.88 -1.28 32.40
N TRP A 185 -14.55 -0.13 31.80
CA TRP A 185 -14.64 1.18 32.45
C TRP A 185 -16.09 1.50 32.86
N ARG A 186 -17.08 1.10 32.06
CA ARG A 186 -18.51 1.25 32.38
C ARG A 186 -18.97 0.33 33.52
N TYR A 187 -18.44 -0.89 33.61
CA TYR A 187 -18.81 -1.86 34.66
C TYR A 187 -18.08 -1.65 35.99
N ALA A 188 -16.77 -1.36 35.95
CA ALA A 188 -15.91 -1.28 37.14
C ALA A 188 -16.29 -0.15 38.12
N ARG A 189 -17.04 0.87 37.65
CA ARG A 189 -17.54 1.97 38.49
C ARG A 189 -18.96 1.76 39.03
N GLY A 190 -19.52 0.55 38.94
CA GLY A 190 -20.81 0.22 39.56
C GLY A 190 -21.99 1.03 39.02
N ASN A 191 -21.88 1.56 37.80
CA ASN A 191 -22.85 2.48 37.24
C ASN A 191 -24.07 1.68 36.70
N LEU A 192 -24.92 1.18 37.60
CA LEU A 192 -26.25 0.64 37.30
C LEU A 192 -27.15 1.66 36.58
N ASN A 193 -26.76 2.94 36.57
CA ASN A 193 -27.38 4.05 35.85
C ASN A 193 -26.70 4.38 34.49
N TRP A 194 -26.00 3.46 33.83
CA TRP A 194 -25.41 3.74 32.50
C TRP A 194 -26.44 4.21 31.45
N VAL A 195 -27.72 3.86 31.65
CA VAL A 195 -28.85 4.35 30.84
C VAL A 195 -29.21 5.82 31.15
N LEU A 196 -28.88 6.33 32.33
CA LEU A 196 -29.28 7.67 32.83
C LEU A 196 -28.13 8.68 32.91
N LEU A 197 -26.88 8.24 33.01
CA LEU A 197 -25.69 9.09 32.95
C LEU A 197 -24.69 8.43 31.99
N SER A 198 -24.73 8.85 30.72
CA SER A 198 -23.66 8.53 29.78
C SER A 198 -22.54 9.54 29.99
N PRO A 199 -21.41 9.19 30.67
CA PRO A 199 -20.25 10.05 30.65
C PRO A 199 -19.87 10.31 29.19
N ASP A 200 -19.47 11.55 28.90
CA ASP A 200 -19.11 11.94 27.55
C ASP A 200 -18.07 10.95 26.99
N SER A 201 -18.29 10.54 25.75
CA SER A 201 -17.38 9.70 24.98
C SER A 201 -15.94 10.21 25.01
N ALA A 202 -15.75 11.54 25.07
CA ALA A 202 -14.45 12.17 25.23
C ALA A 202 -13.77 11.76 26.54
N THR A 203 -14.46 11.77 27.68
CA THR A 203 -13.90 11.40 28.98
C THR A 203 -13.42 9.95 29.03
N ILE A 204 -14.16 9.03 28.40
CA ILE A 204 -13.74 7.62 28.32
C ILE A 204 -12.49 7.50 27.46
N TYR A 205 -12.44 8.22 26.33
CA TYR A 205 -11.28 8.21 25.46
C TYR A 205 -10.05 8.85 26.11
N GLU A 206 -10.18 9.97 26.82
CA GLU A 206 -9.08 10.56 27.58
C GLU A 206 -8.56 9.63 28.68
N SER A 207 -9.46 8.90 29.36
CA SER A 207 -9.04 7.88 30.33
C SER A 207 -8.28 6.73 29.66
N PHE A 208 -8.69 6.33 28.45
CA PHE A 208 -7.97 5.35 27.65
C PHE A 208 -6.56 5.84 27.28
N LEU A 209 -6.43 7.09 26.82
CA LEU A 209 -5.13 7.70 26.54
C LEU A 209 -4.24 7.77 27.80
N ALA A 210 -4.81 8.05 28.96
CA ALA A 210 -4.08 8.06 30.23
C ALA A 210 -3.51 6.67 30.60
N GLU A 211 -4.25 5.59 30.39
CA GLU A 211 -3.73 4.22 30.60
C GLU A 211 -2.58 3.88 29.64
N TRP A 212 -2.68 4.32 28.38
CA TRP A 212 -1.58 4.19 27.42
C TRP A 212 -0.33 4.96 27.88
N ARG A 213 -0.50 6.18 28.38
CA ARG A 213 0.59 6.97 29.01
C ARG A 213 1.19 6.28 30.23
N ASN A 214 0.38 5.53 30.99
CA ASN A 214 0.81 4.74 32.15
C ASN A 214 1.38 3.36 31.83
N GLY A 215 1.57 3.02 30.55
CA GLY A 215 2.28 1.81 30.14
C GLY A 215 1.41 0.69 29.55
N ARG A 216 0.10 0.88 29.39
CA ARG A 216 -0.82 -0.11 28.77
C ARG A 216 -0.36 -0.59 27.39
N TRP A 217 0.35 0.27 26.64
CA TRP A 217 0.94 -0.09 25.34
C TRP A 217 1.74 -1.39 25.39
N ARG A 218 2.41 -1.65 26.51
CA ARG A 218 3.27 -2.82 26.67
C ARG A 218 2.47 -4.12 26.64
N GLU A 219 1.42 -4.20 27.46
CA GLU A 219 0.53 -5.36 27.53
C GLU A 219 -0.17 -5.57 26.18
N PHE A 220 -0.66 -4.48 25.58
CA PHE A 220 -1.28 -4.51 24.25
C PHE A 220 -0.38 -5.17 23.20
N PHE A 221 0.89 -4.75 23.07
CA PHE A 221 1.78 -5.31 22.05
C PHE A 221 2.27 -6.73 22.37
N LEU A 222 2.42 -7.08 23.65
CA LEU A 222 2.69 -8.45 24.05
C LEU A 222 1.50 -9.38 23.75
N GLU A 223 0.26 -8.92 23.88
CA GLU A 223 -0.93 -9.69 23.51
C GLU A 223 -1.17 -9.71 21.99
N LYS A 224 -0.78 -8.64 21.29
CA LYS A 224 -0.94 -8.48 19.85
C LYS A 224 0.41 -8.33 19.11
N PRO A 225 1.28 -9.38 19.06
CA PRO A 225 2.60 -9.28 18.42
C PRO A 225 2.56 -8.86 16.95
N VAL A 226 1.51 -9.24 16.21
CA VAL A 226 1.35 -8.82 14.81
C VAL A 226 1.09 -7.32 14.68
N ALA A 227 0.39 -6.70 15.63
CA ALA A 227 0.23 -5.24 15.66
C ALA A 227 1.59 -4.54 15.86
N ALA A 228 2.44 -5.10 16.72
CA ALA A 228 3.80 -4.61 16.93
C ALA A 228 4.64 -4.72 15.64
N ARG A 229 4.52 -5.85 14.92
CA ARG A 229 5.14 -6.02 13.60
C ARG A 229 4.65 -4.99 12.59
N LEU A 230 3.34 -4.76 12.49
CA LEU A 230 2.76 -3.79 11.56
C LEU A 230 3.30 -2.38 11.84
N LEU A 231 3.29 -1.95 13.11
CA LEU A 231 3.87 -0.67 13.54
C LEU A 231 5.34 -0.55 13.09
N GLY A 232 6.17 -1.52 13.45
CA GLY A 232 7.59 -1.51 13.13
C GLY A 232 7.87 -1.57 11.62
N THR A 233 7.08 -2.34 10.88
CA THR A 233 7.23 -2.49 9.43
C THR A 233 6.86 -1.18 8.72
N ILE A 234 5.73 -0.57 9.08
CA ILE A 234 5.29 0.69 8.45
C ILE A 234 6.27 1.81 8.75
N VAL A 235 6.75 1.93 9.99
CA VAL A 235 7.73 2.95 10.38
C VAL A 235 9.06 2.76 9.67
N SER A 236 9.62 1.54 9.66
CA SER A 236 10.89 1.27 8.99
C SER A 236 10.80 1.49 7.48
N SER A 237 9.75 0.96 6.84
CA SER A 237 9.46 1.21 5.43
C SER A 237 9.33 2.69 5.12
N TRP A 238 8.56 3.45 5.91
CA TRP A 238 8.37 4.88 5.66
C TRP A 238 9.68 5.66 5.80
N LEU A 239 10.53 5.34 6.78
CA LEU A 239 11.84 5.96 6.93
C LEU A 239 12.70 5.73 5.68
N ASP A 240 12.80 4.47 5.24
CA ASP A 240 13.61 4.08 4.08
C ASP A 240 13.09 4.73 2.79
N THR A 241 11.78 4.62 2.52
CA THR A 241 11.19 5.12 1.27
C THR A 241 11.14 6.63 1.20
N THR A 242 10.96 7.32 2.34
CA THR A 242 10.96 8.78 2.37
C THR A 242 12.38 9.31 2.21
N ALA A 243 13.38 8.72 2.88
CA ALA A 243 14.77 9.07 2.67
C ALA A 243 15.19 8.87 1.20
N GLU A 244 14.80 7.74 0.60
CA GLU A 244 15.04 7.44 -0.81
C GLU A 244 14.42 8.49 -1.75
N LEU A 245 13.18 8.90 -1.53
CA LEU A 245 12.52 9.97 -2.29
C LEU A 245 13.26 11.31 -2.17
N LEU A 246 13.62 11.72 -0.96
CA LEU A 246 14.33 12.97 -0.70
C LEU A 246 15.69 13.01 -1.43
N GLN A 247 16.43 11.91 -1.36
CA GLN A 247 17.73 11.75 -2.02
C GLN A 247 17.60 11.77 -3.54
N ARG A 248 16.64 11.00 -4.10
CA ARG A 248 16.40 10.91 -5.55
C ARG A 248 15.96 12.25 -6.13
N LEU A 249 15.05 12.97 -5.47
CA LEU A 249 14.63 14.30 -5.90
C LEU A 249 15.81 15.28 -5.93
N HIS A 250 16.66 15.24 -4.91
CA HIS A 250 17.83 16.12 -4.88
C HIS A 250 18.81 15.79 -6.02
N ARG A 251 19.12 14.50 -6.21
CA ARG A 251 20.02 14.01 -7.27
C ARG A 251 19.53 14.36 -8.67
N ASP A 252 18.24 14.21 -8.93
CA ASP A 252 17.71 14.30 -10.29
C ASP A 252 17.34 15.73 -10.71
N ALA A 253 17.43 16.72 -9.81
CA ALA A 253 16.86 18.04 -10.06
C ALA A 253 17.33 18.77 -11.32
N ASP A 254 18.59 18.62 -11.70
CA ASP A 254 19.09 19.15 -12.98
C ASP A 254 18.39 18.48 -14.17
N ARG A 255 18.31 17.15 -14.15
CA ARG A 255 17.63 16.35 -15.18
C ARG A 255 16.13 16.65 -15.24
N LEU A 256 15.48 16.81 -14.09
CA LEU A 256 14.08 17.21 -13.99
C LEU A 256 13.85 18.59 -14.62
N GLY A 257 14.76 19.54 -14.41
CA GLY A 257 14.68 20.85 -15.04
C GLY A 257 14.82 20.79 -16.56
N ASN A 258 15.74 19.96 -17.05
CA ASN A 258 15.96 19.79 -18.49
C ASN A 258 14.76 19.13 -19.20
N VAL A 259 14.16 18.10 -18.59
CA VAL A 259 13.05 17.35 -19.21
C VAL A 259 11.71 18.04 -19.01
N PHE A 260 11.41 18.55 -17.81
CA PHE A 260 10.07 19.04 -17.46
C PHE A 260 9.98 20.55 -17.23
N GLY A 261 11.11 21.22 -16.99
CA GLY A 261 11.15 22.62 -16.53
C GLY A 261 11.68 23.62 -17.54
N GLY A 262 11.85 23.25 -18.82
CA GLY A 262 12.43 24.12 -19.84
C GLY A 262 13.86 24.58 -19.52
N GLY A 263 14.66 23.70 -18.90
CA GLY A 263 16.03 23.98 -18.47
C GLY A 263 16.14 24.62 -17.08
N ARG A 264 15.02 24.93 -16.40
CA ARG A 264 15.03 25.45 -15.02
C ARG A 264 14.74 24.34 -14.02
N LYS A 265 15.56 24.25 -12.97
CA LYS A 265 15.34 23.29 -11.87
C LYS A 265 13.93 23.43 -11.28
N PRO A 266 13.31 22.34 -10.82
CA PRO A 266 12.11 22.41 -10.02
C PRO A 266 12.32 23.29 -8.78
N GLY A 267 11.27 24.04 -8.40
CA GLY A 267 11.24 24.85 -7.18
C GLY A 267 11.26 24.00 -5.90
N ARG A 268 10.86 24.59 -4.77
CA ARG A 268 10.63 23.78 -3.56
C ARG A 268 9.34 22.98 -3.74
N VAL A 269 9.31 21.76 -3.21
CA VAL A 269 8.06 20.99 -3.08
C VAL A 269 7.15 21.73 -2.11
N THR A 270 5.97 22.12 -2.55
CA THR A 270 4.98 22.86 -1.76
C THR A 270 3.98 21.95 -1.09
N SER A 271 3.63 20.82 -1.73
CA SER A 271 2.78 19.76 -1.20
C SER A 271 3.12 18.42 -1.88
N ILE A 272 2.73 17.32 -1.22
CA ILE A 272 2.91 15.97 -1.76
C ILE A 272 1.68 15.11 -1.49
N LEU A 273 1.19 14.43 -2.53
CA LEU A 273 0.18 13.40 -2.40
C LEU A 273 0.87 12.04 -2.40
N THR A 274 0.76 11.35 -1.27
CA THR A 274 1.19 9.96 -1.08
C THR A 274 -0.03 9.05 -0.98
N ASP A 275 0.16 7.73 -1.03
CA ASP A 275 -0.89 6.73 -0.78
C ASP A 275 -2.00 6.69 -1.84
N ARG A 276 -1.69 7.09 -3.08
CA ARG A 276 -2.62 7.06 -4.23
C ARG A 276 -2.41 5.85 -5.15
N SER A 277 -1.49 4.97 -4.81
CA SER A 277 -1.25 3.70 -5.50
C SER A 277 -1.10 2.59 -4.47
N ASP A 278 -1.26 1.36 -4.91
CA ASP A 278 -0.92 0.22 -4.08
C ASP A 278 0.56 0.25 -3.68
N PRO A 279 0.91 -0.10 -2.43
CA PRO A 279 2.31 -0.20 -2.03
C PRO A 279 3.00 -1.40 -2.66
N HIS A 280 4.13 -1.17 -3.32
CA HIS A 280 5.00 -2.20 -3.86
C HIS A 280 6.30 -2.30 -3.04
N GLY A 281 7.04 -3.41 -3.20
CA GLY A 281 8.45 -3.54 -2.80
C GLY A 281 8.86 -2.85 -1.50
N ARG A 282 8.39 -3.36 -0.35
CA ARG A 282 8.63 -2.81 1.01
C ARG A 282 7.97 -1.45 1.29
N GLY A 283 6.81 -1.17 0.71
CA GLY A 283 5.99 0.01 1.04
C GLY A 283 6.25 1.25 0.19
N ARG A 284 6.97 1.09 -0.93
CA ARG A 284 7.17 2.11 -1.96
C ARG A 284 5.85 2.36 -2.69
N THR A 285 5.45 3.62 -2.78
CA THR A 285 4.23 4.06 -3.45
C THR A 285 4.54 5.18 -4.42
N VAL A 286 3.73 5.32 -5.47
CA VAL A 286 3.74 6.51 -6.32
C VAL A 286 3.46 7.76 -5.49
N ALA A 287 4.11 8.86 -5.81
CA ALA A 287 3.88 10.15 -5.16
C ALA A 287 3.75 11.29 -6.17
N ILE A 288 2.79 12.18 -5.95
CA ILE A 288 2.58 13.37 -6.79
C ILE A 288 3.14 14.59 -6.03
N LEU A 289 4.11 15.27 -6.62
CA LEU A 289 4.80 16.40 -6.02
C LEU A 289 4.41 17.68 -6.75
N HIS A 290 3.93 18.66 -5.99
CA HIS A 290 3.69 20.02 -6.48
C HIS A 290 4.86 20.92 -6.12
N PHE A 291 5.36 21.69 -7.07
CA PHE A 291 6.51 22.56 -6.89
C PHE A 291 6.11 24.05 -6.91
N SER A 292 6.87 24.88 -6.20
CA SER A 292 6.60 26.31 -6.04
C SER A 292 6.62 27.13 -7.33
N ASN A 293 7.16 26.58 -8.42
CA ASN A 293 7.19 27.18 -9.74
C ASN A 293 6.04 26.69 -10.64
N GLY A 294 5.04 25.99 -10.09
CA GLY A 294 3.86 25.48 -10.80
C GLY A 294 4.05 24.11 -11.44
N LEU A 295 5.27 23.57 -11.46
CA LEU A 295 5.52 22.22 -11.96
C LEU A 295 4.83 21.19 -11.07
N THR A 296 4.24 20.15 -11.67
CA THR A 296 3.71 18.99 -10.94
C THR A 296 4.26 17.72 -11.59
N LEU A 297 4.94 16.89 -10.78
CA LEU A 297 5.57 15.65 -11.25
C LEU A 297 5.07 14.45 -10.46
N VAL A 298 5.05 13.30 -11.11
CA VAL A 298 4.76 12.01 -10.49
C VAL A 298 6.06 11.25 -10.32
N TYR A 299 6.43 10.96 -9.07
CA TYR A 299 7.50 10.04 -8.72
C TYR A 299 6.97 8.61 -8.72
N LYS A 300 7.59 7.75 -9.51
CA LYS A 300 7.26 6.33 -9.56
C LYS A 300 8.49 5.53 -9.08
N PRO A 301 8.42 4.83 -7.93
CA PRO A 301 9.53 4.03 -7.41
C PRO A 301 9.64 2.66 -8.09
N LYS A 302 9.48 2.63 -9.42
CA LYS A 302 9.56 1.46 -10.30
C LYS A 302 10.22 1.85 -11.62
N ASP A 303 10.84 0.87 -12.29
CA ASP A 303 11.45 1.09 -13.59
C ASP A 303 10.43 1.64 -14.61
N LEU A 304 10.81 2.70 -15.33
CA LEU A 304 10.00 3.37 -16.34
C LEU A 304 10.51 3.13 -17.77
N GLY A 305 11.31 2.08 -17.98
CA GLY A 305 11.73 1.68 -19.32
C GLY A 305 10.56 1.40 -20.26
N VAL A 306 9.48 0.79 -19.75
CA VAL A 306 8.25 0.55 -20.53
C VAL A 306 7.52 1.86 -20.84
N ASP A 307 7.38 2.77 -19.88
CA ASP A 307 6.80 4.10 -20.12
C ASP A 307 7.58 4.87 -21.21
N ALA A 308 8.91 4.82 -21.18
CA ALA A 308 9.77 5.46 -22.19
C ALA A 308 9.66 4.81 -23.57
N ALA A 309 9.57 3.47 -23.62
CA ALA A 309 9.34 2.75 -24.87
C ALA A 309 7.95 3.08 -25.46
N TRP A 310 6.93 3.22 -24.62
CA TRP A 310 5.60 3.65 -25.02
C TRP A 310 5.62 5.06 -25.62
N GLU A 311 6.23 6.03 -24.93
CA GLU A 311 6.40 7.40 -25.44
C GLU A 311 7.10 7.39 -26.82
N GLY A 312 8.20 6.64 -26.95
CA GLY A 312 8.91 6.50 -28.22
C GLY A 312 8.07 5.84 -29.33
N LEU A 313 7.26 4.84 -29.01
CA LEU A 313 6.35 4.20 -29.96
C LEU A 313 5.29 5.19 -30.46
N MET A 314 4.68 5.98 -29.56
CA MET A 314 3.66 6.97 -29.95
C MET A 314 4.25 8.05 -30.86
N GLN A 315 5.44 8.57 -30.54
CA GLN A 315 6.17 9.52 -31.38
C GLN A 315 6.51 8.93 -32.75
N TRP A 316 6.96 7.67 -32.79
CA TRP A 316 7.25 6.97 -34.04
C TRP A 316 5.99 6.79 -34.89
N MET A 317 4.86 6.40 -34.30
CA MET A 317 3.58 6.26 -35.00
C MET A 317 3.11 7.60 -35.59
N GLU A 318 3.23 8.69 -34.83
CA GLU A 318 2.92 10.04 -35.32
C GLU A 318 3.80 10.42 -36.51
N TRP A 319 5.12 10.22 -36.41
CA TRP A 319 6.06 10.46 -37.52
C TRP A 319 5.74 9.63 -38.78
N ARG A 320 5.20 8.41 -38.60
CA ARG A 320 4.74 7.54 -39.70
C ARG A 320 3.39 7.95 -40.29
N GLY A 321 2.74 8.99 -39.77
CA GLY A 321 1.47 9.51 -40.28
C GLY A 321 0.23 8.85 -39.67
N ALA A 322 0.28 8.45 -38.39
CA ALA A 322 -0.90 7.97 -37.68
C ALA A 322 -2.06 8.98 -37.80
N PRO A 323 -3.32 8.51 -37.94
CA PRO A 323 -4.47 9.37 -38.22
C PRO A 323 -4.82 10.35 -37.08
N VAL A 324 -4.37 10.05 -35.86
CA VAL A 324 -4.46 10.90 -34.67
C VAL A 324 -3.22 10.68 -33.80
N ALA A 325 -2.72 11.75 -33.18
CA ALA A 325 -1.68 11.65 -32.17
C ALA A 325 -2.30 11.20 -30.83
N LEU A 326 -1.65 10.24 -30.17
CA LEU A 326 -1.97 9.80 -28.82
C LEU A 326 -1.08 10.52 -27.82
N GLN A 327 -1.68 11.10 -26.79
CA GLN A 327 -0.93 11.79 -25.75
C GLN A 327 -0.28 10.80 -24.80
N THR A 328 0.95 11.10 -24.39
CA THR A 328 1.71 10.35 -23.39
C THR A 328 2.22 11.29 -22.32
N PRO A 329 2.29 10.87 -21.04
CA PRO A 329 3.06 11.61 -20.06
C PRO A 329 4.52 11.67 -20.52
N ALA A 330 5.16 12.83 -20.44
CA ALA A 330 6.60 12.90 -20.64
C ALA A 330 7.28 12.15 -19.50
N VAL A 331 8.35 11.41 -19.81
CA VAL A 331 8.99 10.50 -18.85
C VAL A 331 10.50 10.75 -18.74
N LEU A 332 10.99 10.66 -17.52
CA LEU A 332 12.41 10.60 -17.19
C LEU A 332 12.68 9.26 -16.50
N PRO A 333 13.14 8.24 -17.25
CA PRO A 333 13.59 7.00 -16.64
C PRO A 333 14.92 7.22 -15.88
N CYS A 334 15.02 6.60 -14.72
CA CYS A 334 16.21 6.55 -13.87
C CYS A 334 16.52 5.08 -13.54
N ASP A 335 17.57 4.84 -12.75
CA ASP A 335 17.98 3.49 -12.37
C ASP A 335 17.01 2.87 -11.34
N GLY A 336 16.07 2.05 -11.83
CA GLY A 336 15.07 1.33 -11.02
C GLY A 336 13.91 2.19 -10.48
N TYR A 337 13.76 3.41 -10.98
CA TYR A 337 12.65 4.33 -10.67
C TYR A 337 12.52 5.37 -11.79
N GLY A 338 11.56 6.28 -11.72
CA GLY A 338 11.56 7.44 -12.60
C GLY A 338 10.53 8.50 -12.25
N TRP A 339 10.41 9.47 -13.15
CA TRP A 339 9.52 10.61 -13.02
C TRP A 339 8.67 10.78 -14.27
N THR A 340 7.42 11.18 -14.12
CA THR A 340 6.58 11.58 -15.25
C THR A 340 5.93 12.94 -15.00
N THR A 341 5.48 13.60 -16.06
CA THR A 341 4.53 14.71 -15.92
C THR A 341 3.24 14.22 -15.32
N HIS A 342 2.61 15.05 -14.47
CA HIS A 342 1.28 14.76 -13.96
C HIS A 342 0.22 15.06 -15.03
N VAL A 343 -0.60 14.05 -15.35
CA VAL A 343 -1.74 14.21 -16.25
C VAL A 343 -2.94 14.67 -15.43
N VAL A 344 -3.48 15.84 -15.77
CA VAL A 344 -4.65 16.40 -15.06
C VAL A 344 -5.92 15.91 -15.73
N ALA A 345 -6.81 15.30 -14.94
CA ALA A 345 -8.15 14.96 -15.38
C ALA A 345 -8.96 16.25 -15.58
N ASN A 346 -9.35 16.54 -16.82
CA ASN A 346 -10.14 17.73 -17.16
C ASN A 346 -11.19 17.35 -18.19
N PRO A 347 -12.43 17.85 -18.07
CA PRO A 347 -13.46 17.57 -19.05
C PRO A 347 -13.06 18.12 -20.42
N CYS A 348 -13.50 17.41 -21.47
CA CYS A 348 -13.47 17.92 -22.83
C CYS A 348 -14.20 19.28 -22.84
N ALA A 349 -13.56 20.33 -23.36
CA ALA A 349 -14.20 21.63 -23.49
C ALA A 349 -15.52 21.48 -24.29
N PRO A 350 -16.59 22.25 -24.00
CA PRO A 350 -17.84 22.17 -24.74
C PRO A 350 -17.68 22.38 -26.26
N ALA A 351 -16.62 23.07 -26.67
CA ALA A 351 -16.25 23.31 -28.07
C ALA A 351 -15.22 22.32 -28.64
N SER A 352 -14.61 21.45 -27.83
CA SER A 352 -13.74 20.38 -28.34
C SER A 352 -14.59 19.23 -28.86
N ASN A 353 -14.27 18.80 -30.08
CA ASN A 353 -15.02 17.79 -30.80
C ASN A 353 -14.93 16.45 -30.06
N SER A 354 -16.01 16.03 -29.39
CA SER A 354 -16.11 14.71 -28.75
C SER A 354 -15.76 13.57 -29.71
N ALA A 355 -15.94 13.75 -31.02
CA ALA A 355 -15.50 12.80 -32.03
C ALA A 355 -13.97 12.60 -32.05
N LEU A 356 -13.17 13.64 -31.78
CA LEU A 356 -11.71 13.53 -31.72
C LEU A 356 -11.28 12.68 -30.50
N PHE A 357 -11.92 12.90 -29.35
CA PHE A 357 -11.71 12.06 -28.17
C PHE A 357 -11.96 10.59 -28.48
N TYR A 358 -13.12 10.26 -29.05
CA TYR A 358 -13.44 8.86 -29.38
C TYR A 358 -12.57 8.28 -30.49
N ARG A 359 -12.08 9.10 -31.43
CA ARG A 359 -11.11 8.66 -32.43
C ARG A 359 -9.76 8.32 -31.81
N ARG A 360 -9.30 9.12 -30.84
CA ARG A 360 -8.11 8.80 -30.02
C ARG A 360 -8.34 7.57 -29.15
N ALA A 361 -9.51 7.44 -28.54
CA ALA A 361 -9.88 6.26 -27.75
C ALA A 361 -9.85 4.97 -28.59
N GLY A 362 -10.43 4.98 -29.79
CA GLY A 362 -10.36 3.83 -30.71
C GLY A 362 -8.93 3.51 -31.17
N SER A 363 -8.11 4.54 -31.39
CA SER A 363 -6.70 4.36 -31.75
C SER A 363 -5.88 3.78 -30.59
N LEU A 364 -6.12 4.26 -29.37
CA LEU A 364 -5.53 3.73 -28.15
C LEU A 364 -5.92 2.26 -27.96
N LEU A 365 -7.21 1.92 -28.09
CA LEU A 365 -7.68 0.54 -27.98
C LEU A 365 -6.97 -0.39 -28.97
N ALA A 366 -6.78 0.04 -30.21
CA ALA A 366 -6.08 -0.75 -31.22
C ALA A 366 -4.62 -1.02 -30.82
N VAL A 367 -3.90 -0.02 -30.29
CA VAL A 367 -2.53 -0.17 -29.80
C VAL A 367 -2.49 -1.09 -28.58
N LEU A 368 -3.37 -0.88 -27.60
CA LEU A 368 -3.45 -1.72 -26.40
C LEU A 368 -3.72 -3.19 -26.76
N HIS A 369 -4.66 -3.43 -27.67
CA HIS A 369 -4.95 -4.78 -28.14
C HIS A 369 -3.76 -5.43 -28.86
N LEU A 370 -3.10 -4.69 -29.76
CA LEU A 370 -1.91 -5.16 -30.47
C LEU A 370 -0.78 -5.54 -29.50
N LEU A 371 -0.58 -4.73 -28.46
CA LEU A 371 0.44 -4.94 -27.44
C LEU A 371 -0.03 -5.83 -26.29
N ARG A 372 -1.20 -6.48 -26.40
CA ARG A 372 -1.74 -7.36 -25.35
C ARG A 372 -1.73 -6.67 -23.99
N GLY A 373 -2.09 -5.39 -23.97
CA GLY A 373 -2.31 -4.63 -22.74
C GLY A 373 -3.44 -5.24 -21.95
N ASP A 374 -3.29 -5.22 -20.63
CA ASP A 374 -4.30 -5.62 -19.64
C ASP A 374 -4.48 -4.48 -18.61
N ASP A 375 -5.55 -4.49 -17.83
CA ASP A 375 -5.76 -3.56 -16.71
C ASP A 375 -5.82 -2.05 -17.03
N PHE A 376 -6.23 -1.67 -18.26
CA PHE A 376 -6.41 -0.26 -18.65
C PHE A 376 -7.77 0.31 -18.22
N HIS A 377 -8.06 0.27 -16.92
CA HIS A 377 -9.30 0.82 -16.33
C HIS A 377 -9.19 2.31 -15.96
N SER A 378 -10.26 2.89 -15.41
CA SER A 378 -10.39 4.33 -15.13
C SER A 378 -9.40 4.89 -14.11
N ASP A 379 -8.72 4.04 -13.32
CA ASP A 379 -7.61 4.48 -12.47
C ASP A 379 -6.29 4.59 -13.23
N ASN A 380 -6.13 3.82 -14.32
CA ASN A 380 -4.91 3.74 -15.13
C ASN A 380 -4.99 4.53 -16.44
N VAL A 381 -6.18 5.03 -16.82
CA VAL A 381 -6.38 5.89 -17.99
C VAL A 381 -7.10 7.18 -17.60
N ILE A 382 -6.40 8.30 -17.71
CA ILE A 382 -6.94 9.63 -17.37
C ILE A 382 -7.52 10.28 -18.61
N THR A 383 -8.77 10.75 -18.51
CA THR A 383 -9.36 11.64 -19.51
C THR A 383 -8.83 13.06 -19.30
N SER A 384 -7.99 13.52 -20.23
CA SER A 384 -7.46 14.88 -20.22
C SER A 384 -7.89 15.60 -21.49
N MET A 385 -8.84 16.55 -21.34
CA MET A 385 -9.42 17.28 -22.45
C MET A 385 -10.05 16.34 -23.49
N ASP A 386 -9.45 16.27 -24.68
CA ASP A 386 -9.86 15.48 -25.83
C ASP A 386 -9.00 14.21 -26.03
N SER A 387 -8.29 13.75 -24.98
CA SER A 387 -7.43 12.57 -25.04
C SER A 387 -7.64 11.62 -23.86
N PRO A 388 -7.77 10.31 -24.10
CA PRO A 388 -7.53 9.31 -23.08
C PRO A 388 -6.02 9.05 -22.97
N VAL A 389 -5.46 9.26 -21.78
CA VAL A 389 -4.02 9.18 -21.53
C VAL A 389 -3.75 8.06 -20.53
N PRO A 390 -3.20 6.91 -20.98
CA PRO A 390 -2.75 5.89 -20.06
C PRO A 390 -1.58 6.40 -19.21
N ILE A 391 -1.59 6.05 -17.94
CA ILE A 391 -0.57 6.48 -16.96
C ILE A 391 0.15 5.31 -16.29
N ASP A 392 -0.29 4.07 -16.52
CA ASP A 392 0.42 2.87 -16.11
C ASP A 392 0.50 1.87 -17.27
N PHE A 393 1.67 1.25 -17.43
CA PHE A 393 2.03 0.40 -18.57
C PHE A 393 2.61 -0.95 -18.15
N GLU A 394 2.59 -1.28 -16.86
CA GLU A 394 3.20 -2.52 -16.33
C GLU A 394 2.53 -3.81 -16.82
N THR A 395 1.33 -3.69 -17.37
CA THR A 395 0.49 -4.77 -17.90
C THR A 395 0.50 -4.84 -19.43
N LEU A 396 1.43 -4.16 -20.11
CA LEU A 396 1.68 -4.37 -21.53
C LEU A 396 2.42 -5.70 -21.78
N LEU A 397 2.18 -6.28 -22.97
CA LEU A 397 2.74 -7.57 -23.39
C LEU A 397 2.42 -8.70 -22.40
N HIS A 398 1.22 -8.65 -21.79
CA HIS A 398 0.81 -9.60 -20.77
C HIS A 398 0.80 -11.04 -21.33
N PRO A 399 1.41 -12.02 -20.63
CA PRO A 399 1.45 -13.38 -21.11
C PRO A 399 0.04 -14.00 -21.14
N VAL A 400 -0.19 -14.88 -22.12
CA VAL A 400 -1.39 -15.72 -22.13
C VAL A 400 -1.20 -16.80 -21.07
N MET A 401 -1.88 -16.64 -19.94
CA MET A 401 -1.97 -17.71 -18.94
C MET A 401 -2.86 -18.82 -19.53
N ASN A 402 -2.27 -19.99 -19.79
CA ASN A 402 -3.03 -21.13 -20.30
C ASN A 402 -4.10 -21.54 -19.27
N ALA A 403 -5.37 -21.22 -19.55
CA ALA A 403 -6.53 -21.54 -18.70
C ALA A 403 -6.67 -23.04 -18.40
N ARG A 404 -6.04 -23.90 -19.20
CA ARG A 404 -5.96 -25.36 -18.97
C ARG A 404 -5.31 -25.76 -17.64
N LEU A 405 -4.56 -24.85 -17.00
CA LEU A 405 -3.94 -25.08 -15.70
C LEU A 405 -4.81 -24.61 -14.52
N ALA A 406 -5.87 -23.82 -14.76
CA ALA A 406 -6.64 -23.17 -13.70
C ALA A 406 -7.89 -23.93 -13.28
N ASP A 407 -8.41 -24.84 -14.12
CA ASP A 407 -9.61 -25.62 -13.79
C ASP A 407 -9.59 -26.99 -14.47
N HIS A 408 -9.26 -28.04 -13.72
CA HIS A 408 -9.41 -29.43 -14.18
C HIS A 408 -10.89 -29.85 -14.38
N HIS A 409 -11.84 -28.94 -14.14
CA HIS A 409 -13.29 -29.18 -14.21
C HIS A 409 -14.03 -28.26 -15.20
N SER A 410 -13.33 -27.39 -15.94
CA SER A 410 -13.99 -26.51 -16.92
C SER A 410 -14.25 -27.25 -18.24
N ASP A 411 -15.48 -27.13 -18.74
CA ASP A 411 -15.85 -27.61 -20.08
C ASP A 411 -14.89 -26.99 -21.13
N PRO A 412 -14.25 -27.79 -22.00
CA PRO A 412 -13.33 -27.29 -23.02
C PRO A 412 -13.93 -26.16 -23.88
N ALA A 413 -15.24 -26.17 -24.13
CA ALA A 413 -15.92 -25.12 -24.87
C ALA A 413 -15.98 -23.79 -24.08
N ILE A 414 -16.23 -23.86 -22.77
CA ILE A 414 -16.22 -22.69 -21.88
C ILE A 414 -14.79 -22.12 -21.78
N ALA A 415 -13.79 -22.98 -21.63
CA ALA A 415 -12.39 -22.55 -21.60
C ALA A 415 -11.98 -21.84 -22.89
N ALA A 416 -12.35 -22.39 -24.06
CA ALA A 416 -12.09 -21.77 -25.35
C ALA A 416 -12.82 -20.42 -25.51
N ALA A 417 -14.06 -20.30 -25.02
CA ALA A 417 -14.81 -19.04 -25.06
C ALA A 417 -14.16 -17.96 -24.18
N ILE A 418 -13.69 -18.31 -22.98
CA ILE A 418 -12.96 -17.40 -22.08
C ILE A 418 -11.67 -16.93 -22.75
N GLU A 419 -10.91 -17.84 -23.36
CA GLU A 419 -9.67 -17.51 -24.08
C GLU A 419 -9.95 -16.56 -25.26
N LEU A 420 -11.00 -16.81 -26.04
CA LEU A 420 -11.39 -15.95 -27.15
C LEU A 420 -11.74 -14.54 -26.68
N ILE A 421 -12.51 -14.40 -25.59
CA ILE A 421 -12.88 -13.10 -25.03
C ILE A 421 -11.64 -12.38 -24.49
N GLY A 422 -10.83 -13.07 -23.68
CA GLY A 422 -9.61 -12.52 -23.08
C GLY A 422 -8.54 -12.17 -24.11
N SER A 423 -8.55 -12.80 -25.29
CA SER A 423 -7.64 -12.48 -26.39
C SER A 423 -8.15 -11.38 -27.33
N SER A 424 -9.39 -10.90 -27.15
CA SER A 424 -9.99 -9.82 -27.93
C SER A 424 -9.67 -8.43 -27.35
N VAL A 425 -10.25 -7.37 -27.94
CA VAL A 425 -10.19 -6.01 -27.40
C VAL A 425 -10.77 -5.90 -25.98
N SER A 426 -11.67 -6.81 -25.58
CA SER A 426 -12.22 -6.85 -24.22
C SER A 426 -11.16 -7.22 -23.17
N GLY A 427 -10.13 -7.98 -23.55
CA GLY A 427 -9.03 -8.34 -22.65
C GLY A 427 -8.19 -7.15 -22.19
N THR A 428 -8.30 -5.99 -22.85
CA THR A 428 -7.57 -4.78 -22.46
C THR A 428 -8.09 -4.13 -21.18
N HIS A 429 -9.30 -4.48 -20.76
CA HIS A 429 -10.07 -3.77 -19.73
C HIS A 429 -10.25 -2.26 -20.00
N TYR A 430 -10.03 -1.81 -21.23
CA TYR A 430 -10.24 -0.42 -21.63
C TYR A 430 -11.70 -0.13 -22.00
N LEU A 431 -12.38 -1.08 -22.63
CA LEU A 431 -13.79 -0.95 -22.98
C LEU A 431 -14.69 -1.04 -21.73
N PRO A 432 -15.87 -0.38 -21.74
CA PRO A 432 -16.83 -0.51 -20.66
C PRO A 432 -17.29 -1.96 -20.49
N GLN A 433 -17.19 -2.47 -19.26
CA GLN A 433 -17.61 -3.80 -18.85
C GLN A 433 -18.38 -3.71 -17.52
N VAL A 434 -19.08 -4.78 -17.18
CA VAL A 434 -19.77 -4.90 -15.89
C VAL A 434 -19.16 -6.07 -15.14
N ARG A 435 -18.65 -5.80 -13.92
CA ARG A 435 -18.01 -6.81 -13.07
C ARG A 435 -18.79 -7.01 -11.78
N ARG A 436 -18.91 -8.27 -11.37
CA ARG A 436 -19.42 -8.65 -10.04
C ARG A 436 -18.24 -8.87 -9.10
N TRP A 437 -18.19 -8.10 -8.03
CA TRP A 437 -17.15 -8.19 -7.00
C TRP A 437 -17.46 -9.30 -5.98
N PRO A 438 -16.46 -9.81 -5.22
CA PRO A 438 -16.66 -10.88 -4.23
C PRO A 438 -17.69 -10.54 -3.14
N ASN A 439 -17.90 -9.26 -2.84
CA ASN A 439 -18.94 -8.77 -1.93
C ASN A 439 -20.36 -8.76 -2.54
N GLY A 440 -20.52 -9.27 -3.77
CA GLY A 440 -21.79 -9.34 -4.50
C GLY A 440 -22.17 -8.07 -5.26
N ARG A 441 -21.44 -6.95 -5.10
CA ARG A 441 -21.73 -5.70 -5.81
C ARG A 441 -21.43 -5.82 -7.30
N ILE A 442 -22.29 -5.24 -8.12
CA ILE A 442 -22.12 -5.13 -9.57
C ILE A 442 -21.74 -3.68 -9.88
N GLN A 443 -20.65 -3.46 -10.61
CA GLN A 443 -20.15 -2.13 -10.94
C GLN A 443 -19.63 -2.09 -12.38
N ALA A 444 -19.76 -0.93 -13.04
CA ALA A 444 -19.06 -0.67 -14.28
C ALA A 444 -17.54 -0.67 -14.04
N PHE A 445 -16.79 -1.22 -14.99
CA PHE A 445 -15.35 -1.31 -14.97
C PHE A 445 -14.83 -1.09 -16.39
N GLY A 446 -13.82 -0.26 -16.57
CA GLY A 446 -13.27 0.06 -17.88
C GLY A 446 -12.54 1.39 -17.88
N GLY A 447 -11.61 1.60 -18.82
CA GLY A 447 -10.94 2.89 -18.99
C GLY A 447 -11.81 3.95 -19.66
N ILE A 448 -12.88 3.51 -20.33
CA ILE A 448 -13.99 4.37 -20.75
C ILE A 448 -15.22 3.90 -19.96
N GLU A 449 -15.67 4.72 -19.01
CA GLU A 449 -16.90 4.41 -18.29
C GLU A 449 -18.11 4.87 -19.11
N ALA A 450 -18.91 3.90 -19.58
CA ALA A 450 -20.29 4.18 -19.91
C ALA A 450 -20.97 4.48 -18.57
N GLY A 451 -21.44 5.71 -18.35
CA GLY A 451 -22.02 6.16 -17.07
C GLY A 451 -23.21 5.33 -16.61
N PHE A 452 -22.95 4.13 -16.09
CA PHE A 452 -23.93 3.17 -15.66
C PHE A 452 -24.48 3.66 -14.33
N ARG A 453 -25.65 4.30 -14.39
CA ARG A 453 -26.46 4.56 -13.20
C ARG A 453 -27.30 3.31 -12.96
N PRO A 454 -27.12 2.60 -11.83
CA PRO A 454 -27.90 1.41 -11.50
C PRO A 454 -29.40 1.70 -11.41
#